data_AF-A0A0A8Y8P8-F1
#
_entry.id   AF-A0A0A8Y8P8-F1
#
_cell.length_a   1.000
_cell.length_b   1.000
_cell.length_c   1.000
_cell.angle_alpha   90.00
_cell.angle_beta   90.00
_cell.angle_gamma   90.00
#
_symmetry.space_group_name_H-M   'P 1'
#
loop_
_entity.id
_entity.type
_entity.pdbx_description
1 polymer ?
#
loop_
_entity_poly.entity_id
_entity_poly.type
_entity_poly.pdbx_seq_one_letter_code
_entity_poly.pdbx_strand_id
1 'polypeptide(L)' 'MSGITVPAGYGRLGVPLGICFGGLKGYQPRLIEMAYEFEQATRVRMTPKFMP' A
#
# COMPACT_ATOMS: atom_id res chain seq x y z
N MET A 1 -3.20 -1.42 -18.03
CA MET A 1 -3.55 -0.58 -16.86
C MET A 1 -2.46 -0.80 -15.83
N SER A 2 -1.85 0.26 -15.32
CA SER A 2 -0.75 0.16 -14.34
C SER A 2 -1.31 0.50 -12.97
N GLY A 3 -0.86 -0.20 -11.94
CA GLY A 3 -1.34 0.01 -10.57
C GLY A 3 -0.27 -0.34 -9.55
N ILE A 4 -0.28 0.36 -8.41
CA ILE A 4 0.65 0.16 -7.30
C ILE A 4 -0.16 -0.10 -6.03
N THR A 5 0.12 -1.22 -5.37
CA THR A 5 -0.52 -1.59 -4.10
C THR A 5 0.43 -1.34 -2.94
N VAL A 6 -0.06 -0.64 -1.91
CA VAL A 6 0.69 -0.35 -0.68
C VAL A 6 -0.11 -0.77 0.57
N PRO A 7 0.54 -1.03 1.71
CA PRO A 7 -0.13 -1.39 2.95
C PRO A 7 -1.01 -0.25 3.46
N ALA A 8 -2.29 -0.53 3.73
CA ALA A 8 -3.27 0.45 4.23
C ALA A 8 -3.67 0.22 5.69
N GLY A 9 -3.34 -0.94 6.25
CA GLY A 9 -3.60 -1.25 7.66
C GLY A 9 -3.79 -2.75 7.89
N TYR A 10 -4.44 -3.08 9.00
CA TYR A 10 -4.70 -4.45 9.40
C TYR A 10 -6.15 -4.60 9.87
N GLY A 11 -6.80 -5.71 9.50
CA GLY A 11 -8.10 -6.08 10.03
C GLY A 11 -8.04 -6.52 11.50
N ARG A 12 -9.20 -6.78 12.10
CA ARG A 12 -9.31 -7.14 13.54
C ARG A 12 -8.46 -8.35 13.95
N LEU A 13 -8.21 -9.28 13.01
CA LEU A 13 -7.42 -10.49 13.22
C LEU A 13 -5.93 -10.32 12.84
N GLY A 14 -5.46 -9.09 12.64
CA GLY A 14 -4.08 -8.82 12.21
C GLY A 14 -3.81 -9.17 10.73
N VAL A 15 -4.87 -9.35 9.92
CA VAL A 15 -4.75 -9.62 8.49
C VAL A 15 -4.38 -8.32 7.75
N PRO A 16 -3.29 -8.28 6.96
CA PRO A 16 -2.88 -7.07 6.26
C PRO A 16 -3.91 -6.69 5.19
N LEU A 17 -4.23 -5.39 5.12
CA LEU A 17 -5.07 -4.78 4.12
C LEU A 17 -4.21 -3.86 3.25
N GLY A 18 -4.40 -3.92 1.93
CA GLY A 18 -3.73 -3.04 0.97
C GLY A 18 -4.68 -2.10 0.27
N ILE A 19 -4.18 -0.94 -0.15
CA ILE A 19 -4.87 -0.03 -1.07
C ILE A 19 -4.14 -0.02 -2.41
N CYS A 20 -4.89 -0.01 -3.52
CA CYS A 20 -4.33 0.00 -4.87
C CYS A 20 -4.61 1.34 -5.54
N PHE A 21 -3.54 2.01 -5.98
CA PHE A 21 -3.61 3.20 -6.82
C PHE A 21 -3.52 2.76 -8.28
N GLY A 22 -4.63 2.87 -9.01
CA GLY A 22 -4.70 2.55 -10.43
C GLY A 22 -4.58 3.81 -11.29
N GLY A 23 -3.87 3.70 -12.42
CA GLY A 23 -3.69 4.81 -13.36
C GLY A 23 -3.82 4.41 -14.84
N LEU A 24 -4.12 5.42 -15.66
CA LEU A 24 -4.13 5.31 -17.12
C LEU A 24 -2.71 5.14 -17.68
N LYS A 25 -2.60 4.82 -18.97
CA LYS A 25 -1.29 4.71 -19.64
C LYS A 25 -0.52 6.03 -19.49
N GLY A 26 0.74 5.96 -19.07
CA GLY A 26 1.61 7.12 -18.86
C GLY A 26 1.60 7.71 -17.45
N TYR A 27 0.72 7.25 -16.54
CA TYR A 27 0.63 7.77 -15.17
C TYR A 27 1.64 7.17 -14.18
N GLN A 28 2.60 6.37 -14.66
CA GLN A 28 3.51 5.62 -13.79
C GLN A 28 4.28 6.49 -12.78
N PRO A 29 4.85 7.66 -13.16
CA PRO A 29 5.56 8.51 -12.19
C PRO A 29 4.64 9.03 -11.09
N ARG A 30 3.43 9.47 -11.46
CA ARG A 30 2.42 9.96 -10.51
C ARG A 30 1.92 8.88 -9.57
N LEU A 31 1.77 7.64 -10.05
CA LEU A 31 1.39 6.53 -9.19
C LEU A 31 2.45 6.24 -8.12
N ILE A 32 3.73 6.36 -8.47
CA ILE A 32 4.84 6.20 -7.52
C ILE A 32 4.79 7.31 -6.48
N GLU A 33 4.63 8.57 -6.89
CA GLU A 33 4.49 9.71 -5.97
C GLU A 33 3.33 9.51 -4.98
N MET A 34 2.14 9.14 -5.49
CA MET A 34 0.96 8.91 -4.65
C MET A 34 1.17 7.76 -3.65
N ALA A 35 1.70 6.63 -4.13
CA ALA A 35 1.98 5.48 -3.28
C ALA A 35 3.03 5.80 -2.22
N TYR A 36 4.08 6.54 -2.58
CA TYR A 36 5.15 6.94 -1.68
C TYR A 36 4.67 7.89 -0.59
N GLU A 37 3.96 8.96 -0.96
CA GLU A 37 3.40 9.91 0.00
C GLU A 37 2.43 9.22 0.97
N PHE A 38 1.59 8.31 0.47
CA PHE A 38 0.69 7.52 1.31
C PHE A 38 1.45 6.63 2.30
N GLU A 39 2.46 5.89 1.83
CA GLU A 39 3.27 5.03 2.70
C GLU A 39 4.02 5.84 3.77
N GLN A 40 4.58 6.99 3.39
CA GLN A 40 5.36 7.83 4.30
C GLN A 40 4.51 8.56 5.33
N ALA A 41 3.29 8.96 4.97
CA ALA A 41 2.34 9.58 5.87
C ALA A 41 1.75 8.57 6.87
N THR A 42 1.50 7.34 6.42
CA THR A 42 0.78 6.34 7.24
C THR A 42 1.71 5.44 8.05
N ARG A 43 2.84 5.00 7.46
CA ARG A 43 3.82 4.08 8.07
C ARG A 43 3.19 2.88 8.78
N VAL A 44 2.05 2.42 8.25
CA VAL A 44 1.22 1.39 8.89
C VAL A 44 1.83 0.01 8.85
N ARG A 45 2.83 -0.25 8.00
CA ARG A 45 3.46 -1.56 7.82
C ARG A 45 4.06 -2.06 9.14
N MET A 46 3.63 -3.23 9.57
CA MET A 46 4.15 -3.95 10.73
C MET A 46 4.85 -5.24 10.30
N THR A 47 5.93 -5.59 10.99
CA THR A 47 6.59 -6.89 10.81
C THR A 47 5.63 -8.01 11.20
N PRO A 48 5.40 -9.01 10.34
CA PRO A 48 4.53 -10.13 10.68
C PRO A 48 5.12 -10.90 11.87
N LYS A 49 4.26 -11.20 12.85
CA LYS A 49 4.62 -12.12 13.94
C LYS A 49 4.31 -13.53 13.46
N PHE A 50 5.33 -14.39 13.44
CA PHE A 50 5.13 -15.80 13.15
C PHE A 50 4.30 -16.39 14.30
N MET A 51 3.13 -16.95 14.00
CA MET A 51 2.42 -17.78 14.97
C MET A 51 3.14 -19.12 15.05
N PRO A 52 3.51 -19.60 16.25
CA PRO A 52 4.19 -20.89 16.43
C PRO A 52 3.31 -22.08 16.02
#